data_AF-A0A7S4M0C0-F1
#
_entry.id   AF-A0A7S4M0C0-F1
#
_cell.length_a   1.000
_cell.length_b   1.000
_cell.length_c   1.000
_cell.angle_alpha   90.00
_cell.angle_beta   90.00
_cell.angle_gamma   90.00
#
_symmetry.space_group_name_H-M   'P 1'
#
loop_
_entity.id
_entity.type
_entity.pdbx_description
1 polymer ?
#
loop_
_entity_poly.entity_id
_entity_poly.type
_entity_poly.pdbx_seq_one_letter_code
_entity_poly.pdbx_strand_id
1 'polypeptide(L)'
;LQSSSSFLVFLLLMQVYVPYCSSDAYVGDAQASDATYGWHFRGQELIRATLKEISRAHGLSKGHTLIFGGCSAGGRGAMFNLEYLPEFIPQGVKIAGFFDSPMWVDMEPLDAGAVSFQTQTAAVFKMTNAQSR
;
A
#
# COMPACT_ATOMS: atom_id res chain seq x y z
N LEU A 1 29.38 -12.34 -1.57
CA LEU A 1 29.97 -11.00 -1.42
C LEU A 1 29.41 -9.99 -2.44
N GLN A 2 28.09 -10.03 -2.73
CA GLN A 2 27.43 -9.15 -3.71
C GLN A 2 26.37 -8.24 -3.07
N SER A 3 26.30 -8.24 -1.73
CA SER A 3 25.25 -7.58 -0.94
C SER A 3 25.53 -6.09 -0.67
N SER A 4 26.80 -5.68 -0.63
CA SER A 4 27.18 -4.31 -0.26
C SER A 4 26.78 -3.26 -1.31
N SER A 5 26.82 -3.59 -2.60
CA SER A 5 26.57 -2.60 -3.67
C SER A 5 25.09 -2.25 -3.86
N SER A 6 24.18 -3.21 -3.63
CA SER A 6 22.73 -2.97 -3.78
C SER A 6 22.16 -2.05 -2.70
N PHE A 7 22.70 -2.12 -1.47
CA PHE A 7 22.27 -1.26 -0.37
C PHE A 7 22.69 0.20 -0.58
N LEU A 8 23.86 0.42 -1.17
CA LEU A 8 24.42 1.75 -1.47
C LEU A 8 23.53 2.59 -2.41
N VAL A 9 22.82 1.95 -3.35
CA VAL A 9 21.92 2.65 -4.29
C VAL A 9 20.74 3.31 -3.57
N PHE A 10 20.21 2.68 -2.52
CA PHE A 10 19.03 3.18 -1.80
C PHE A 10 19.38 4.18 -0.68
N LEU A 11 20.65 4.26 -0.27
CA LEU A 11 21.11 5.17 0.79
C LEU A 11 21.05 6.65 0.38
N LEU A 12 21.12 6.95 -0.93
CA LEU A 12 21.09 8.32 -1.44
C LEU A 12 19.69 8.80 -1.85
N LEU A 13 18.67 7.94 -1.71
CA LEU A 13 17.30 8.30 -2.03
C LEU A 13 16.66 9.07 -0.88
N MET A 14 15.71 9.95 -1.20
CA MET A 14 14.73 10.41 -0.22
C MET A 14 13.87 9.21 0.20
N GLN A 15 13.92 8.87 1.48
CA GLN A 15 13.16 7.75 2.05
C GLN A 15 11.95 8.28 2.80
N VAL A 16 10.79 7.70 2.49
CA VAL A 16 9.54 7.99 3.21
C VAL A 16 8.98 6.69 3.74
N TYR A 17 8.70 6.65 5.04
CA TYR A 17 8.07 5.52 5.70
C TYR A 17 6.65 5.91 6.13
N VAL A 18 5.66 5.18 5.63
CA VAL A 18 4.27 5.30 6.06
C VAL A 18 3.99 4.17 7.07
N PRO A 19 3.73 4.48 8.35
CA PRO A 19 3.43 3.45 9.34
C PRO A 19 2.05 2.84 9.07
N TYR A 20 1.94 1.53 9.27
CA TYR A 20 0.69 0.80 9.09
C TYR A 20 -0.19 0.94 10.33
N CYS A 21 -1.14 1.87 10.27
CA CYS A 21 -2.10 2.15 11.36
C CYS A 21 -3.56 2.01 10.94
N SER A 22 -3.84 1.67 9.68
CA SER A 22 -5.19 1.58 9.12
C SER A 22 -5.83 0.20 9.21
N SER A 23 -5.05 -0.85 9.49
CA SER A 23 -5.54 -2.24 9.64
C SER A 23 -6.33 -2.80 8.44
N ASP A 24 -6.15 -2.21 7.26
CA ASP A 24 -6.89 -2.50 6.03
C ASP A 24 -5.98 -2.80 4.83
N ALA A 25 -4.73 -3.20 5.08
CA ALA A 25 -3.69 -3.44 4.08
C ALA A 25 -3.46 -2.26 3.11
N TYR A 26 -3.74 -1.02 3.53
CA TYR A 26 -3.69 0.20 2.70
C TYR A 26 -4.73 0.25 1.57
N VAL A 27 -5.76 -0.60 1.59
CA VAL A 27 -6.74 -0.68 0.49
C VAL A 27 -8.09 -0.06 0.83
N GLY A 28 -8.36 0.30 2.10
CA GLY A 28 -9.63 0.87 2.55
C GLY A 28 -9.71 2.41 2.47
N ASP A 29 -10.94 2.93 2.41
CA ASP A 29 -11.26 4.35 2.59
C ASP A 29 -12.57 4.53 3.39
N ALA A 30 -12.83 3.64 4.35
CA ALA A 30 -13.98 3.71 5.22
C ALA A 30 -13.73 4.63 6.43
N GLN A 31 -14.68 5.50 6.70
CA GLN A 31 -14.71 6.33 7.91
C GLN A 31 -15.36 5.56 9.07
N ALA A 32 -15.13 6.03 10.30
CA ALA A 32 -15.80 5.52 11.48
C ALA A 32 -17.32 5.57 11.33
N SER A 33 -17.96 4.43 11.55
CA SER A 33 -19.40 4.21 11.48
C SER A 33 -19.77 2.97 12.30
N ASP A 34 -21.06 2.72 12.50
CA ASP A 34 -21.52 1.48 13.16
C ASP A 34 -21.06 0.23 12.40
N ALA A 35 -21.03 0.28 11.06
CA ALA A 35 -20.56 -0.82 10.21
C ALA A 35 -19.05 -1.12 10.37
N THR A 36 -18.27 -0.13 10.82
CA THR A 36 -16.83 -0.27 11.06
C THR A 36 -16.49 -0.35 12.55
N TYR A 37 -17.50 -0.54 13.42
CA TYR A 37 -17.35 -0.56 14.88
C TYR A 37 -16.69 0.72 15.43
N GLY A 38 -16.92 1.87 14.79
CA GLY A 38 -16.34 3.15 15.17
C GLY A 38 -14.87 3.35 14.74
N TRP A 39 -14.28 2.42 13.98
CA TRP A 39 -12.89 2.54 13.52
C TRP A 39 -12.76 3.16 12.13
N HIS A 40 -11.63 3.84 11.91
CA HIS A 40 -11.22 4.35 10.62
C HIS A 40 -10.32 3.34 9.90
N PHE A 41 -10.72 2.98 8.69
CA PHE A 41 -9.94 2.14 7.77
C PHE A 41 -9.61 2.98 6.55
N ARG A 42 -8.61 3.86 6.70
CA ARG A 42 -8.28 4.96 5.78
C ARG A 42 -6.95 4.76 5.07
N GLY A 43 -6.59 3.51 4.78
CA GLY A 43 -5.33 3.13 4.18
C GLY A 43 -5.00 3.84 2.86
N GLN A 44 -5.98 3.96 1.95
CA GLN A 44 -5.81 4.68 0.70
C GLN A 44 -5.58 6.18 0.92
N GLU A 45 -6.28 6.77 1.90
CA GLU A 45 -6.11 8.18 2.23
C GLU A 45 -4.71 8.46 2.80
N LEU A 46 -4.14 7.54 3.59
CA LEU A 46 -2.76 7.67 4.07
C LEU A 46 -1.78 7.76 2.89
N ILE A 47 -1.93 6.90 1.87
CA ILE A 47 -1.10 6.93 0.67
C ILE A 47 -1.31 8.23 -0.12
N ARG A 48 -2.57 8.61 -0.36
CA ARG A 48 -2.95 9.84 -1.07
C ARG A 48 -2.37 11.09 -0.40
N ALA A 49 -2.56 11.24 0.90
CA ALA A 49 -2.08 12.38 1.67
C ALA A 49 -0.54 12.45 1.65
N THR A 50 0.12 11.30 1.80
CA THR A 50 1.59 11.21 1.74
C THR A 50 2.13 11.67 0.39
N LEU A 51 1.57 11.17 -0.72
CA LEU A 51 2.01 11.56 -2.08
C LEU A 51 1.78 13.04 -2.36
N LYS A 52 0.64 13.57 -1.94
CA LYS A 52 0.33 15.00 -2.06
C LYS A 52 1.33 15.86 -1.28
N GLU A 53 1.66 15.46 -0.04
CA GLU A 53 2.61 16.21 0.78
C GLU A 53 4.02 16.17 0.19
N ILE A 54 4.49 14.99 -0.24
CA ILE A 54 5.81 14.86 -0.89
C ILE A 54 5.87 15.72 -2.17
N SER A 55 4.80 15.72 -2.96
CA SER A 55 4.71 16.51 -4.18
C SER A 55 4.70 18.01 -3.92
N ARG A 56 3.99 18.45 -2.87
CA ARG A 56 3.83 19.88 -2.55
C ARG A 56 5.02 20.46 -1.79
N ALA A 57 5.55 19.73 -0.82
CA ALA A 57 6.48 20.25 0.18
C ALA A 57 7.90 19.68 0.06
N HIS A 58 8.09 18.53 -0.60
CA HIS A 58 9.36 17.81 -0.63
C HIS A 58 9.95 17.62 -2.03
N GLY A 59 9.41 18.31 -3.04
CA GLY A 59 10.06 18.46 -4.34
C GLY A 59 9.99 17.25 -5.26
N LEU A 60 9.04 16.33 -5.08
CA LEU A 60 8.76 15.33 -6.12
C LEU A 60 8.24 16.07 -7.37
N SER A 61 8.92 15.92 -8.51
CA SER A 61 8.62 16.63 -9.75
C SER A 61 8.99 15.83 -10.99
N LYS A 62 8.60 16.32 -12.17
CA LYS A 62 8.94 15.74 -13.48
C LYS A 62 10.42 15.35 -13.57
N GLY A 63 10.69 14.15 -14.08
CA GLY A 63 12.05 13.61 -14.25
C GLY A 63 12.54 12.77 -13.06
N HIS A 64 11.86 12.81 -11.91
CA HIS A 64 12.14 11.92 -10.79
C HIS A 64 11.58 10.51 -11.00
N THR A 65 12.13 9.55 -10.28
CA THR A 65 11.60 8.19 -10.16
C THR A 65 11.06 7.99 -8.74
N LEU A 66 9.78 7.66 -8.62
CA LEU A 66 9.16 7.21 -7.40
C LEU A 66 9.21 5.68 -7.34
N ILE A 67 9.95 5.15 -6.37
CA ILE A 67 9.92 3.73 -6.02
C ILE A 67 8.87 3.56 -4.92
N PHE A 68 7.78 2.87 -5.23
CA PHE A 68 6.67 2.65 -4.31
C PHE A 68 6.57 1.18 -3.96
N GLY A 69 6.52 0.86 -2.66
CA GLY A 69 6.69 -0.50 -2.20
C GLY A 69 6.30 -0.74 -0.75
N GLY A 70 6.39 -1.99 -0.35
CA GLY A 70 6.08 -2.44 1.00
C GLY A 70 6.33 -3.93 1.20
N CYS A 71 6.23 -4.37 2.45
CA CYS A 71 6.40 -5.76 2.88
C CYS A 71 5.07 -6.31 3.43
N SER A 72 4.75 -7.58 3.16
CA SER A 72 3.57 -8.28 3.70
C SER A 72 2.27 -7.53 3.35
N ALA A 73 1.45 -7.12 4.34
CA ALA A 73 0.25 -6.31 4.12
C ALA A 73 0.56 -4.99 3.36
N GLY A 74 1.72 -4.37 3.62
CA GLY A 74 2.18 -3.21 2.89
C GLY A 74 2.58 -3.53 1.45
N GLY A 75 3.10 -4.73 1.18
CA GLY A 75 3.40 -5.20 -0.18
C GLY A 75 2.12 -5.40 -0.99
N ARG A 76 1.10 -6.03 -0.38
CA ARG A 76 -0.24 -6.17 -0.97
C ARG A 76 -0.87 -4.80 -1.25
N GLY A 77 -0.82 -3.90 -0.27
CA GLY A 77 -1.29 -2.53 -0.40
C GLY A 77 -0.55 -1.74 -1.49
N ALA A 78 0.77 -1.91 -1.59
CA ALA A 78 1.57 -1.25 -2.62
C ALA A 78 1.23 -1.75 -4.02
N MET A 79 1.06 -3.07 -4.18
CA MET A 79 0.61 -3.68 -5.43
C MET A 79 -0.78 -3.18 -5.84
N PHE A 80 -1.70 -3.10 -4.87
CA PHE A 80 -3.05 -2.58 -5.10
C PHE A 80 -3.06 -1.10 -5.47
N ASN A 81 -2.27 -0.27 -4.78
CA ASN A 81 -2.32 1.18 -4.95
C ASN A 81 -1.52 1.71 -6.15
N LEU A 82 -0.67 0.88 -6.76
CA LEU A 82 0.29 1.32 -7.78
C LEU A 82 -0.40 2.03 -8.97
N GLU A 83 -1.58 1.56 -9.37
CA GLU A 83 -2.33 2.11 -10.50
C GLU A 83 -2.92 3.51 -10.22
N TYR A 84 -3.16 3.86 -8.95
CA TYR A 84 -3.76 5.15 -8.57
C TYR A 84 -2.73 6.25 -8.33
N LEU A 85 -1.45 5.90 -8.17
CA LEU A 85 -0.39 6.88 -7.89
C LEU A 85 -0.34 8.06 -8.90
N PRO A 86 -0.52 7.85 -10.22
CA PRO A 86 -0.52 8.94 -11.20
C PRO A 86 -1.54 10.05 -10.91
N GLU A 87 -2.63 9.76 -10.18
CA GLU A 87 -3.64 10.76 -9.80
C GLU A 87 -3.15 11.74 -8.74
N PHE A 88 -2.09 11.39 -8.00
CA PHE A 88 -1.64 12.10 -6.80
C PHE A 88 -0.21 12.63 -6.89
N ILE A 89 0.47 12.43 -8.02
CA ILE A 89 1.85 12.88 -8.24
C ILE A 89 1.96 13.76 -9.50
N PRO A 90 3.00 14.60 -9.63
CA PRO A 90 3.18 15.43 -10.82
C PRO A 90 3.40 14.60 -12.09
N GLN A 91 2.92 15.13 -13.22
CA GLN A 91 3.14 14.51 -14.53
C GLN A 91 4.63 14.37 -14.85
N GLY A 92 5.00 13.23 -15.46
CA GLY A 92 6.37 12.95 -15.87
C GLY A 92 7.30 12.45 -14.76
N VAL A 93 6.76 12.10 -13.59
CA VAL A 93 7.43 11.22 -12.62
C VAL A 93 7.33 9.77 -13.12
N LYS A 94 8.45 9.04 -13.11
CA LYS A 94 8.46 7.60 -13.39
C LYS A 94 8.07 6.83 -12.14
N ILE A 95 7.24 5.79 -12.28
CA ILE A 95 6.80 4.95 -11.16
C ILE A 95 7.42 3.57 -11.31
N ALA A 96 7.99 3.04 -10.23
CA ALA A 96 8.45 1.66 -10.14
C ALA A 96 7.89 0.99 -8.87
N GLY A 97 7.28 -0.19 -9.01
CA GLY A 97 6.79 -0.99 -7.90
C GLY A 97 7.89 -1.88 -7.31
N PHE A 98 8.01 -1.93 -5.99
CA PHE A 98 8.88 -2.87 -5.27
C PHE A 98 8.10 -3.58 -4.15
N PHE A 99 7.66 -4.80 -4.42
CA PHE A 99 6.72 -5.50 -3.56
C PHE A 99 7.36 -6.71 -2.92
N ASP A 100 7.54 -6.67 -1.61
CA ASP A 100 8.05 -7.80 -0.83
C ASP A 100 6.88 -8.58 -0.22
N SER A 101 6.82 -9.88 -0.54
CA SER A 101 5.79 -10.80 -0.08
C SER A 101 4.33 -10.32 -0.32
N PRO A 102 3.98 -9.78 -1.52
CA PRO A 102 2.65 -9.18 -1.76
C PRO A 102 1.59 -10.21 -2.19
N MET A 103 2.03 -11.38 -2.65
CA MET A 103 1.19 -12.35 -3.35
C MET A 103 0.52 -13.25 -2.33
N TRP A 104 -0.80 -13.14 -2.24
CA TRP A 104 -1.61 -14.07 -1.47
C TRP A 104 -2.31 -14.97 -2.48
N VAL A 105 -2.03 -16.26 -2.38
CA VAL A 105 -2.64 -17.28 -3.24
C VAL A 105 -3.86 -17.82 -2.52
N ASP A 106 -4.97 -17.92 -3.23
CA ASP A 106 -6.17 -18.57 -2.70
C ASP A 106 -5.93 -20.07 -2.61
N MET A 107 -5.93 -20.59 -1.39
CA MET A 107 -5.65 -21.98 -1.09
C MET A 107 -6.59 -22.43 0.02
N GLU A 108 -7.01 -23.69 -0.07
CA GLU A 108 -7.77 -24.31 1.01
C GLU A 108 -6.91 -24.36 2.29
N PRO A 109 -7.49 -24.02 3.44
CA PRO A 109 -6.81 -24.18 4.72
C PRO A 109 -6.35 -25.61 4.96
N LEU A 110 -5.21 -25.77 5.61
CA LEU A 110 -4.73 -27.10 6.03
C LEU A 110 -5.67 -27.77 7.03
N ASP A 111 -6.31 -26.97 7.88
CA ASP A 111 -7.37 -27.43 8.78
C ASP A 111 -8.73 -27.24 8.10
N ALA A 112 -9.42 -28.33 7.82
CA ALA A 112 -10.72 -28.34 7.17
C ALA A 112 -11.81 -27.58 7.95
N GLY A 113 -11.61 -27.31 9.26
CA GLY A 113 -12.52 -26.49 10.07
C GLY A 113 -12.24 -24.98 10.00
N ALA A 114 -11.13 -24.56 9.39
CA ALA A 114 -10.74 -23.16 9.36
C ALA A 114 -11.42 -22.38 8.22
N VAL A 115 -11.73 -21.11 8.47
CA VAL A 115 -12.22 -20.19 7.43
C VAL A 115 -11.05 -19.81 6.52
N SER A 116 -11.23 -19.91 5.20
CA SER A 116 -10.17 -19.55 4.25
C SER A 116 -9.73 -18.09 4.40
N PHE A 117 -8.44 -17.84 4.20
CA PHE A 117 -7.89 -16.48 4.28
C PHE A 117 -8.58 -15.54 3.27
N GLN A 118 -8.94 -16.05 2.09
CA GLN A 118 -9.72 -15.32 1.10
C GLN A 118 -11.12 -14.92 1.62
N THR A 119 -11.82 -15.84 2.30
CA THR A 119 -13.14 -15.55 2.89
C THR A 119 -13.04 -14.50 3.99
N GLN A 120 -12.03 -14.62 4.87
CA GLN A 120 -11.77 -13.64 5.93
C GLN A 120 -11.47 -12.25 5.34
N THR A 121 -10.60 -12.18 4.33
CA THR A 121 -10.20 -10.90 3.70
C THR A 121 -11.33 -10.27 2.89
N ALA A 122 -12.17 -11.06 2.19
CA ALA A 122 -13.31 -10.52 1.45
C ALA A 122 -14.32 -9.80 2.36
N ALA A 123 -14.60 -10.36 3.54
CA ALA A 123 -15.46 -9.71 4.54
C ALA A 123 -14.86 -8.39 5.04
N VAL A 124 -13.56 -8.39 5.32
CA VAL A 124 -12.82 -7.18 5.73
C VAL A 124 -12.85 -6.13 4.62
N PHE A 125 -12.52 -6.48 3.38
CA PHE A 125 -12.50 -5.53 2.25
C PHE A 125 -13.85 -4.87 2.02
N LYS A 126 -14.95 -5.60 2.18
CA LYS A 126 -16.29 -5.02 2.12
C LYS A 126 -16.52 -4.01 3.24
N MET A 127 -16.13 -4.35 4.47
CA MET A 127 -16.27 -3.48 5.64
C MET A 127 -15.41 -2.21 5.52
N THR A 128 -14.19 -2.34 5.02
CA THR A 128 -13.22 -1.22 4.91
C THR A 128 -13.43 -0.35 3.68
N ASN A 129 -14.50 -0.60 2.91
CA ASN A 129 -14.75 0.06 1.63
C ASN A 129 -13.53 -0.02 0.69
N ALA A 130 -12.88 -1.20 0.65
CA ALA A 130 -11.79 -1.45 -0.28
C ALA A 130 -12.37 -1.73 -1.67
N GLN A 131 -12.07 -0.86 -2.62
CA GLN A 131 -12.55 -0.97 -4.00
C GLN A 131 -11.36 -0.86 -4.96
N SER A 132 -11.13 -1.91 -5.75
CA SER A 132 -10.36 -1.76 -6.99
C SER A 132 -11.27 -1.03 -7.98
N ARG A 133 -10.79 0.04 -8.61
CA ARG A 133 -11.54 0.71 -9.68
C ARG A 133 -11.66 -0.18 -10.92
#